data_AF-S4MPS0-F1
#
_entry.id   AF-S4MPS0-F1
#
_cell.length_a   1.000
_cell.length_b   1.000
_cell.length_c   1.000
_cell.angle_alpha   90.00
_cell.angle_beta   90.00
_cell.angle_gamma   90.00
#
_symmetry.space_group_name_H-M   'P 1'
#
loop_
_entity.id
_entity.type
_entity.pdbx_description
1 polymer ?
#
loop_
_entity_poly.entity_id
_entity_poly.type
_entity_poly.pdbx_seq_one_letter_code
_entity_poly.pdbx_strand_id
1 'polypeptide(L)'
;MKSGKLDPSKVNEKTFAKYMYYPDMPDVDLFLRPSGEQRTSNYLLWQSAYAEMVFQDVLWPDFDRRDLWRACLEFASRDRRFGGAIPNEELLAMEGKQE
;
A
#
# COMPACT_ATOMS: atom_id res chain seq x y z
N MET A 1 9.26 29.72 -8.98
CA MET A 1 10.17 28.75 -9.64
C MET A 1 11.23 29.52 -10.42
N LYS A 2 12.50 29.48 -10.01
CA LYS A 2 13.51 30.48 -10.43
C LYS A 2 14.23 30.19 -11.76
N SER A 3 13.96 29.08 -12.43
CA SER A 3 14.70 28.66 -13.64
C SER A 3 13.85 28.54 -14.92
N GLY A 4 12.54 28.82 -14.87
CA GLY A 4 11.64 28.71 -16.04
C GLY A 4 11.42 27.29 -16.57
N LYS A 5 11.96 26.25 -15.92
CA LYS A 5 11.92 24.85 -16.39
C LYS A 5 10.57 24.15 -16.22
N LEU A 6 9.68 24.70 -15.39
CA LEU A 6 8.36 24.16 -15.13
C LEU A 6 7.37 25.32 -15.03
N ASP A 7 6.32 25.25 -15.84
CA ASP A 7 5.18 26.16 -15.78
C ASP A 7 4.34 25.82 -14.54
N PRO A 8 4.14 26.77 -13.60
CA PRO A 8 3.34 26.55 -12.40
C PRO A 8 1.92 26.04 -12.69
N SER A 9 1.32 26.42 -13.83
CA SER A 9 -0.02 25.96 -14.22
C SER A 9 -0.06 24.47 -14.61
N LYS A 10 1.10 23.85 -14.86
CA LYS A 10 1.23 22.43 -15.22
C LYS A 10 1.63 21.53 -14.05
N VAL A 11 1.70 22.08 -12.84
CA VAL A 11 1.93 21.29 -11.63
C VAL A 11 0.67 20.51 -11.31
N ASN A 12 0.81 19.19 -11.25
CA ASN A 12 -0.23 18.23 -10.88
C ASN A 12 0.40 17.05 -10.13
N GLU A 13 -0.41 16.08 -9.73
CA GLU A 13 0.03 14.88 -8.99
C GLU A 13 1.16 14.13 -9.70
N LYS A 14 1.06 13.92 -11.02
CA LYS A 14 2.10 13.24 -11.81
C LYS A 14 3.41 14.03 -11.84
N THR A 15 3.32 15.35 -11.95
CA THR A 15 4.49 16.22 -11.89
C THR A 15 5.12 16.16 -10.50
N PHE A 16 4.32 16.17 -9.43
CA PHE A 16 4.82 16.10 -8.06
C PHE A 16 5.52 14.76 -7.76
N ALA A 17 4.92 13.64 -8.19
CA ALA A 17 5.50 12.30 -8.01
C ALA A 17 6.92 12.18 -8.61
N LYS A 18 7.21 12.86 -9.73
CA LYS A 18 8.54 12.89 -10.37
C LYS A 18 9.65 13.50 -9.51
N TYR A 19 9.29 14.29 -8.50
CA TYR A 19 10.25 14.94 -7.59
C TYR A 19 10.31 14.26 -6.22
N MET A 20 9.61 13.14 -6.03
CA MET A 20 9.75 12.32 -4.82
C MET A 20 11.09 11.59 -4.79
N TYR A 21 11.47 11.12 -3.61
CA TYR A 21 12.74 10.40 -3.39
C TYR A 21 12.93 9.20 -4.33
N TYR A 22 11.85 8.50 -4.66
CA TYR A 22 11.85 7.39 -5.61
C TYR A 22 10.63 7.50 -6.54
N PRO A 23 10.78 8.17 -7.70
CA PRO A 23 9.67 8.43 -8.62
C PRO A 23 9.03 7.19 -9.24
N ASP A 24 9.80 6.12 -9.39
CA ASP A 24 9.36 4.87 -10.00
C ASP A 24 8.79 3.88 -8.96
N MET A 25 8.66 4.31 -7.70
CA MET A 25 8.01 3.51 -6.67
C MET A 25 6.51 3.37 -6.99
N PRO A 26 5.95 2.15 -6.98
CA PRO A 26 4.51 1.99 -7.04
C PRO A 26 3.86 2.54 -5.76
N ASP A 27 2.55 2.79 -5.83
CA ASP A 27 1.76 3.08 -4.65
C ASP A 27 1.78 1.90 -3.68
N VAL A 28 1.58 2.19 -2.39
CA VAL A 28 1.55 1.17 -1.34
C VAL A 28 0.17 0.51 -1.33
N ASP A 29 0.12 -0.80 -1.59
CA ASP A 29 -1.12 -1.58 -1.44
C ASP A 29 -1.42 -1.88 0.04
N LEU A 30 -0.41 -2.28 0.79
CA LEU A 30 -0.51 -2.71 2.19
C LEU A 30 0.49 -1.95 3.06
N PHE A 31 -0.03 -1.17 4.01
CA PHE A 31 0.75 -0.51 5.05
C PHE A 31 0.68 -1.33 6.34
N LEU A 32 1.78 -1.99 6.70
CA LEU A 32 1.89 -2.80 7.90
C LEU A 32 2.66 -2.05 9.00
N ARG A 33 2.08 -1.94 10.18
CA ARG A 33 2.75 -1.40 11.37
C ARG A 33 2.60 -2.30 12.60
N PRO A 34 3.71 -2.90 13.08
CA PRO A 34 3.74 -3.61 14.36
C PRO A 34 3.80 -2.64 15.56
N SER A 35 3.87 -3.22 16.75
CA SER A 35 3.99 -2.55 18.06
C SER A 35 2.72 -1.85 18.57
N GLY A 36 1.54 -2.20 18.07
CA GLY A 36 0.22 -1.78 18.59
C GLY A 36 -0.18 -0.32 18.29
N GLU A 37 0.65 0.41 17.55
CA GLU A 37 0.46 1.84 17.29
C GLU A 37 -0.35 2.07 16.01
N GLN A 38 -1.56 2.64 16.13
CA GLN A 38 -2.43 2.92 14.98
C GLN A 38 -2.19 4.31 14.39
N ARG A 39 -0.98 4.51 13.85
CA ARG A 39 -0.57 5.77 13.19
C ARG A 39 0.38 5.49 12.04
N THR A 40 0.45 6.40 11.07
CA THR A 40 1.44 6.30 9.97
C THR A 40 2.79 6.91 10.35
N SER A 41 2.82 7.77 11.38
CA SER A 41 4.03 8.50 11.81
C SER A 41 4.77 9.20 10.67
N ASN A 42 4.03 9.82 9.75
CA ASN A 42 4.59 10.55 8.61
C ASN A 42 5.44 9.66 7.66
N TYR A 43 5.18 8.35 7.65
CA TYR A 43 5.85 7.43 6.73
C TYR A 43 5.03 7.27 5.45
N LEU A 44 5.69 7.50 4.29
CA LEU A 44 5.13 7.31 2.95
C LEU A 44 3.72 7.89 2.74
N LEU A 45 3.46 9.11 3.22
CA LEU A 45 2.12 9.71 3.17
C LEU A 45 1.52 9.78 1.77
N TRP A 46 2.34 10.16 0.77
CA TRP A 46 1.89 10.28 -0.61
C TRP A 46 1.60 8.91 -1.22
N GLN A 47 2.55 7.98 -1.10
CA GLN A 47 2.45 6.63 -1.67
C GLN A 47 1.39 5.78 -0.97
N SER A 48 1.05 6.10 0.29
CA SER A 48 0.10 5.33 1.09
C SER A 48 -1.31 5.95 1.14
N ALA A 49 -1.61 6.91 0.26
CA ALA A 49 -2.89 7.62 0.27
C ALA A 49 -4.11 6.69 0.13
N TYR A 50 -3.95 5.58 -0.60
CA TYR A 50 -4.96 4.55 -0.80
C TYR A 50 -4.57 3.18 -0.22
N ALA A 51 -3.50 3.13 0.57
CA ALA A 51 -3.03 1.88 1.15
C ALA A 51 -4.04 1.31 2.15
N GLU A 52 -4.13 -0.01 2.15
CA GLU A 52 -4.82 -0.72 3.21
C GLU A 52 -3.94 -0.81 4.46
N MET A 53 -4.48 -0.34 5.58
CA MET A 53 -3.74 -0.28 6.84
C MET A 53 -3.95 -1.59 7.62
N VAL A 54 -2.86 -2.22 8.06
CA VAL A 54 -2.85 -3.35 9.00
C VAL A 54 -1.95 -2.99 10.18
N PHE A 55 -2.51 -3.06 11.37
CA PHE A 55 -1.82 -2.81 12.63
C PHE A 55 -1.76 -4.09 13.43
N GLN A 56 -0.58 -4.42 13.96
CA GLN A 56 -0.38 -5.62 14.76
C GLN A 56 0.26 -5.25 16.11
N ASP A 57 -0.13 -5.97 17.17
CA ASP A 57 0.38 -5.73 18.52
C ASP A 57 1.78 -6.32 18.77
N VAL A 58 2.24 -7.23 17.90
CA VAL A 58 3.58 -7.84 18.00
C VAL A 58 4.66 -6.76 17.95
N LEU A 59 5.62 -6.81 18.87
CA LEU A 59 6.74 -5.87 18.87
C LEU A 59 7.71 -6.20 17.72
N TRP A 60 8.34 -5.19 17.13
CA TRP A 60 9.28 -5.40 16.02
C TRP A 60 10.40 -6.44 16.29
N PRO A 61 11.03 -6.50 17.48
CA PRO A 61 12.02 -7.53 17.77
C PRO A 61 11.48 -8.97 17.77
N ASP A 62 10.18 -9.13 18.01
CA ASP A 62 9.49 -10.43 18.05
C ASP A 62 8.78 -10.75 16.72
N PHE A 63 8.78 -9.81 15.76
CA PHE A 63 8.13 -9.94 14.47
C PHE A 63 8.90 -10.91 13.57
N ASP A 64 8.19 -11.87 12.98
CA ASP A 64 8.75 -12.79 11.99
C ASP A 64 7.93 -12.90 10.69
N ARG A 65 8.41 -13.71 9.75
CA ARG A 65 7.79 -13.88 8.42
C ARG A 65 6.30 -14.28 8.49
N ARG A 66 5.87 -14.98 9.54
CA ARG A 66 4.49 -15.45 9.76
C ARG A 66 3.58 -14.30 10.17
N ASP A 67 4.11 -13.26 10.82
CA ASP A 67 3.37 -12.01 11.10
C ASP A 67 3.09 -11.25 9.80
N LEU A 68 4.09 -11.17 8.92
CA LEU A 68 3.92 -10.61 7.57
C LEU A 68 2.88 -11.40 6.77
N TRP A 69 2.96 -12.73 6.75
CA TRP A 69 1.98 -13.55 6.03
C TRP A 69 0.57 -13.35 6.56
N ARG A 70 0.40 -13.22 7.88
CA ARG A 70 -0.90 -12.89 8.48
C ARG A 70 -1.44 -11.54 7.98
N ALA A 71 -0.59 -10.52 7.88
CA ALA A 71 -0.98 -9.23 7.32
C ALA A 71 -1.38 -9.33 5.82
N CYS A 72 -0.64 -10.10 5.03
CA CYS A 72 -0.97 -10.35 3.63
C CYS A 72 -2.30 -11.12 3.47
N LEU A 73 -2.56 -12.10 4.35
CA LEU A 73 -3.82 -12.83 4.36
C LEU A 73 -5.00 -11.92 4.74
N GLU A 74 -4.82 -11.05 5.74
CA GLU A 74 -5.82 -10.05 6.10
C GLU A 74 -6.13 -9.13 4.91
N PHE A 75 -5.09 -8.59 4.26
CA PHE A 75 -5.23 -7.80 3.04
C PHE A 75 -5.98 -8.56 1.93
N ALA A 76 -5.59 -9.81 1.65
CA ALA A 76 -6.22 -10.61 0.61
C ALA A 76 -7.69 -10.97 0.91
N SER A 77 -8.05 -11.07 2.19
CA SER A 77 -9.41 -11.39 2.62
C SER A 77 -10.40 -10.23 2.57
N ARG A 78 -9.92 -8.98 2.44
CA ARG A 78 -10.76 -7.79 2.46
C ARG A 78 -11.47 -7.60 1.11
N ASP A 79 -12.76 -7.31 1.18
CA ASP A 79 -13.56 -7.02 -0.01
C ASP A 79 -13.22 -5.63 -0.57
N ARG A 80 -12.81 -5.60 -1.84
CA ARG A 80 -12.36 -4.38 -2.50
C ARG A 80 -13.56 -3.52 -2.91
N ARG A 81 -13.85 -2.51 -2.08
CA ARG A 81 -15.02 -1.62 -2.26
C ARG A 81 -15.00 -0.76 -3.54
N PHE A 82 -13.83 -0.44 -4.09
CA PHE A 82 -13.70 0.37 -5.31
C PHE A 82 -12.55 -0.11 -6.19
N GLY A 83 -12.80 -0.27 -7.49
CA GLY A 83 -11.77 -0.58 -8.48
C GLY A 83 -11.05 -1.92 -8.24
N GLY A 84 -11.81 -2.99 -8.00
CA GLY A 84 -11.27 -4.33 -7.78
C GLY A 84 -10.19 -4.70 -8.80
N ALA A 85 -9.06 -5.21 -8.31
CA ALA A 85 -8.07 -5.81 -9.22
C ALA A 85 -8.72 -7.00 -9.93
N ILE A 86 -8.27 -7.26 -11.16
CA ILE A 86 -8.63 -8.47 -11.89
C ILE A 86 -8.37 -9.65 -10.94
N PRO A 87 -9.38 -10.51 -10.67
CA PRO A 87 -9.22 -11.61 -9.73
C PRO A 87 -8.02 -12.48 -10.09
N ASN A 88 -7.29 -12.94 -9.08
CA ASN A 88 -6.26 -13.95 -9.28
C ASN A 88 -6.93 -15.25 -9.76
N GLU A 89 -6.64 -15.67 -10.98
CA GLU A 89 -7.22 -16.86 -11.61
C GLU A 89 -6.96 -18.13 -10.78
N GLU A 90 -5.87 -18.19 -10.02
CA GLU A 90 -5.56 -19.32 -9.14
C GLU A 90 -6.50 -19.39 -7.92
N LEU A 91 -6.89 -18.25 -7.36
CA LEU A 91 -7.85 -18.18 -6.23
C LEU A 91 -9.25 -18.62 -6.69
N LEU A 92 -9.70 -18.13 -7.85
CA LEU A 92 -10.97 -18.56 -8.46
C LEU A 92 -10.98 -20.08 -8.75
N ALA A 93 -9.85 -20.63 -9.21
CA ALA A 93 -9.72 -22.05 -9.48
C ALA A 93 -9.68 -22.94 -8.22
N MET A 94 -9.33 -22.37 -7.06
CA MET A 94 -9.40 -23.06 -5.77
C MET A 94 -10.82 -23.03 -5.18
N GLU A 95 -11.52 -21.90 -5.29
CA GLU A 95 -12.92 -21.76 -4.86
C GLU A 95 -13.87 -22.62 -5.71
N GLY A 96 -13.62 -22.74 -7.01
CA GLY A 96 -14.40 -23.60 -7.91
C GLY A 96 -14.17 -25.11 -7.77
N LYS A 97 -13.28 -25.55 -6.88
CA LYS A 97 -13.04 -26.99 -6.57
C LYS A 97 -13.76 -27.48 -5.32
N GLN A 98 -14.58 -26.62 -4.71
CA GLN A 98 -15.36 -26.94 -3.52
C GLN A 98 -16.81 -27.38 -3.82
N GLU A 99 -17.18 -27.53 -5.10
CA GLU A 99 -18.43 -28.19 -5.54
C GLU A 99 -18.20 -29.58 -6.12
#